data_AF-A0A674B9L9-F1
#
_entry.id   AF-A0A674B9L9-F1
#
_cell.length_a   1.000
_cell.length_b   1.000
_cell.length_c   1.000
_cell.angle_alpha   90.00
_cell.angle_beta   90.00
_cell.angle_gamma   90.00
#
_symmetry.space_group_name_H-M   'P 1'
#
loop_
_entity.id
_entity.type
_entity.pdbx_description
1 polymer ?
#
loop_
_entity_poly.entity_id
_entity_poly.type
_entity_poly.pdbx_seq_one_letter_code
_entity_poly.pdbx_strand_id
1 'polypeptide(L)'
;MVVRTWTFWGCPLGKTSTSPPSRPSPPHLQERLLKKLGQHAHPFNFTIPQNLPCSVTLQPGPEDTGKACGVDFEVRAFCARTVEEKIHKRNSVLNSVRLVIRKVQYAPEKPGPQPMVETTRSFLMSDRSLHLEASLDKELYYHGEPISVNVHVTNNSTKTVKRVKISVRQYADICLFSTAQYKCPVAQEEADDQVSPSSTFCKVYTLTPMLTNNREKRGLALDGKLKHEDTNLASSTIVKDMSNKEVLGILVSYRVKVKLVVSRGGDVSVELPFVLMHPKPSDQHISRPQSAVPETDAPVDTNLIEFETNNFSQDDDFVFEDFARLRLKGMKDDEDDHFC
;
A
#
# COMPACT_ATOMS: atom_id res chain seq x y z
N MET A 1 12.00 -4.64 -15.23
CA MET A 1 11.71 -6.02 -15.64
C MET A 1 10.23 -6.14 -15.97
N VAL A 2 9.86 -6.56 -17.19
CA VAL A 2 8.44 -6.68 -17.59
C VAL A 2 7.94 -8.04 -17.12
N VAL A 3 7.15 -8.05 -16.04
CA VAL A 3 6.49 -9.26 -15.57
C VAL A 3 5.33 -9.55 -16.54
N ARG A 4 5.55 -10.57 -17.37
CA ARG A 4 4.60 -11.34 -18.19
C ARG A 4 3.25 -10.65 -18.46
N THR A 5 3.15 -10.01 -19.62
CA THR A 5 1.89 -9.75 -20.31
C THR A 5 1.17 -11.08 -20.55
N TRP A 6 0.03 -11.28 -19.90
CA TRP A 6 -0.95 -12.28 -20.29
C TRP A 6 -1.92 -11.61 -21.26
N THR A 7 -1.77 -11.92 -22.54
CA THR A 7 -2.72 -11.54 -23.61
C THR A 7 -3.62 -12.73 -23.90
N PHE A 8 -4.91 -12.63 -23.62
CA PHE A 8 -5.93 -13.48 -24.26
C PHE A 8 -7.20 -12.67 -24.55
N TRP A 9 -7.75 -12.92 -25.74
CA TRP A 9 -8.59 -12.02 -26.53
C TRP A 9 -10.10 -12.16 -26.30
N GLY A 10 -10.80 -11.07 -26.61
CA GLY A 10 -12.24 -11.04 -26.89
C GLY A 10 -12.61 -11.74 -28.20
N CYS A 11 -13.91 -12.07 -28.30
CA CYS A 11 -14.56 -12.92 -29.29
C CYS A 11 -14.15 -12.71 -30.77
N PRO A 12 -13.99 -13.79 -31.57
CA PRO A 12 -14.04 -13.69 -33.02
C PRO A 12 -15.49 -13.49 -33.48
N LEU A 13 -15.73 -12.47 -34.32
CA LEU A 13 -16.89 -12.48 -35.22
C LEU A 13 -16.68 -13.61 -36.24
N GLY A 14 -17.28 -14.76 -35.96
CA GLY A 14 -17.33 -15.90 -36.87
C GLY A 14 -18.40 -16.87 -36.37
N LYS A 15 -19.47 -17.04 -37.14
CA LYS A 15 -20.59 -17.93 -36.82
C LYS A 15 -20.08 -19.37 -36.65
N THR A 16 -20.03 -19.85 -35.41
CA THR A 16 -20.07 -21.29 -35.11
C THR A 16 -21.01 -21.52 -33.93
N SER A 17 -21.97 -22.41 -34.15
CA SER A 17 -22.96 -22.88 -33.21
C SER A 17 -22.28 -23.66 -32.08
N THR A 18 -22.09 -23.02 -30.94
CA THR A 18 -21.95 -23.68 -29.63
C THR A 18 -22.44 -22.70 -28.57
N SER A 19 -23.34 -23.16 -27.71
CA SER A 19 -23.97 -22.39 -26.63
C SER A 19 -22.94 -21.63 -25.79
N PRO A 20 -23.15 -20.35 -25.47
CA PRO A 20 -22.22 -19.63 -24.61
C PRO A 20 -22.30 -20.20 -23.19
N PRO A 21 -21.17 -20.49 -22.54
CA PRO A 21 -21.17 -20.77 -21.10
C PRO A 21 -21.77 -19.56 -20.38
N SER A 22 -22.63 -19.82 -19.40
CA SER A 22 -23.33 -18.82 -18.59
C SER A 22 -22.36 -17.73 -18.10
N ARG A 23 -22.42 -16.56 -18.74
CA ARG A 23 -21.63 -15.39 -18.32
C ARG A 23 -22.17 -14.96 -16.95
N PRO A 24 -21.30 -14.80 -15.93
CA PRO A 24 -21.73 -14.21 -14.67
C PRO A 24 -22.35 -12.84 -14.95
N SER A 25 -23.43 -12.51 -14.24
CA SER A 25 -24.12 -11.23 -14.37
C SER A 25 -23.11 -10.08 -14.27
N PRO A 26 -23.12 -9.12 -15.21
CA PRO A 26 -22.20 -7.99 -15.15
C PRO A 26 -22.39 -7.25 -13.81
N PRO A 27 -21.31 -6.77 -13.18
CA PRO A 27 -21.41 -5.90 -12.02
C PRO A 27 -22.36 -4.74 -12.32
N HIS A 28 -23.13 -4.29 -11.32
CA HIS A 28 -24.12 -3.21 -11.46
C HIS A 28 -23.55 -1.95 -12.14
N LEU A 29 -22.26 -1.65 -11.91
CA LEU A 29 -21.53 -0.59 -12.60
C LEU A 29 -21.47 -0.79 -14.13
N GLN A 30 -21.16 -2.00 -14.60
CA GLN A 30 -21.07 -2.30 -16.03
C GLN A 30 -22.43 -2.14 -16.71
N GLU A 31 -23.51 -2.62 -16.09
CA GLU A 31 -24.87 -2.45 -16.64
C GLU A 31 -25.23 -0.98 -16.83
N ARG A 32 -24.91 -0.16 -15.82
CA ARG A 32 -25.15 1.29 -15.87
C ARG A 32 -24.28 2.00 -16.91
N LEU A 33 -23.00 1.64 -17.01
CA LEU A 33 -22.10 2.19 -18.03
C LEU A 33 -22.53 1.80 -19.44
N LEU A 34 -23.00 0.56 -19.66
CA LEU A 34 -23.54 0.14 -20.96
C LEU A 34 -24.78 0.96 -21.35
N LYS A 35 -25.66 1.26 -20.39
CA LYS A 35 -26.82 2.13 -20.61
C LYS A 35 -26.39 3.57 -20.96
N LYS A 36 -25.40 4.14 -20.25
CA LYS A 36 -24.94 5.52 -20.47
C LYS A 36 -24.09 5.71 -21.74
N LEU A 37 -23.23 4.75 -22.08
CA LEU A 37 -22.29 4.83 -23.21
C LEU A 37 -22.87 4.34 -24.54
N GLY A 38 -23.98 3.60 -24.52
CA GLY A 38 -24.72 3.20 -25.72
C GLY A 38 -24.17 1.94 -26.40
N GLN A 39 -24.56 1.76 -27.68
CA GLN A 39 -24.45 0.48 -28.39
C GLN A 39 -23.02 0.02 -28.71
N HIS A 40 -22.05 0.94 -28.67
CA HIS A 40 -20.64 0.64 -28.93
C HIS A 40 -19.83 0.31 -27.67
N ALA A 41 -20.49 0.27 -26.51
CA ALA A 41 -19.85 -0.08 -25.26
C ALA A 41 -19.78 -1.61 -25.09
N HIS A 42 -18.57 -2.11 -24.83
CA HIS A 42 -18.33 -3.53 -24.62
C HIS A 42 -17.73 -3.76 -23.23
N PRO A 43 -18.33 -4.63 -22.39
CA PRO A 43 -17.82 -4.88 -21.05
C PRO A 43 -16.61 -5.82 -21.10
N PHE A 44 -15.69 -5.63 -20.18
CA PHE A 44 -14.59 -6.55 -19.91
C PHE A 44 -14.41 -6.72 -18.40
N ASN A 45 -13.89 -7.87 -17.96
CA ASN A 45 -13.54 -8.10 -16.56
C ASN A 45 -12.19 -8.83 -16.47
N PHE A 46 -11.45 -8.55 -15.40
CA PHE A 46 -10.22 -9.25 -15.08
C PHE A 46 -10.27 -9.67 -13.63
N THR A 47 -10.05 -10.95 -13.36
CA THR A 47 -9.90 -11.46 -11.99
C THR A 47 -8.43 -11.62 -11.69
N ILE A 48 -7.91 -10.80 -10.77
CA ILE A 48 -6.51 -10.85 -10.36
C ILE A 48 -6.32 -11.99 -9.36
N PRO A 49 -5.45 -12.99 -9.62
CA PRO A 49 -5.15 -14.04 -8.66
C PRO A 49 -4.62 -13.49 -7.32
N GLN A 50 -5.06 -14.09 -6.22
CA GLN A 50 -4.72 -13.61 -4.88
C GLN A 50 -3.22 -13.76 -4.55
N ASN A 51 -2.57 -14.77 -5.14
CA ASN A 51 -1.15 -15.10 -4.94
C ASN A 51 -0.17 -14.15 -5.66
N LEU A 52 -0.67 -13.19 -6.46
CA LEU A 52 0.21 -12.19 -7.07
C LEU A 52 0.71 -11.17 -6.04
N PRO A 53 1.93 -10.65 -6.19
CA PRO A 53 2.41 -9.57 -5.33
C PRO A 53 1.62 -8.27 -5.50
N CYS A 54 1.70 -7.42 -4.49
CA CYS A 54 1.13 -6.07 -4.58
C CYS A 54 2.02 -5.16 -5.40
N SER A 55 1.47 -4.02 -5.82
CA SER A 55 2.26 -2.99 -6.50
C SER A 55 3.28 -2.40 -5.55
N VAL A 56 4.55 -2.60 -5.86
CA VAL A 56 5.69 -2.10 -5.08
C VAL A 56 6.76 -1.62 -6.04
N THR A 57 7.27 -0.42 -5.82
CA THR A 57 8.39 0.16 -6.57
C THR A 57 9.52 0.53 -5.61
N LEU A 58 10.73 0.09 -5.90
CA LEU A 58 11.93 0.51 -5.20
C LEU A 58 12.49 1.79 -5.81
N GLN A 59 12.78 2.74 -4.94
CA GLN A 59 13.44 3.98 -5.32
C GLN A 59 14.89 3.70 -5.73
N PRO A 60 15.29 3.98 -6.99
CA PRO A 60 16.66 3.81 -7.45
C PRO A 60 17.62 4.77 -6.72
N GLY A 61 18.90 4.42 -6.67
CA GLY A 61 19.94 5.35 -6.22
C GLY A 61 20.25 6.43 -7.25
N PRO A 62 20.90 7.52 -6.83
CA PRO A 62 21.37 8.55 -7.76
C PRO A 62 22.38 8.01 -8.79
N GLU A 63 23.12 6.96 -8.44
CA GLU A 63 24.07 6.26 -9.33
C GLU A 63 23.39 5.21 -10.22
N ASP A 64 22.13 4.85 -9.92
CA ASP A 64 21.38 3.83 -10.66
C ASP A 64 20.61 4.52 -11.80
N THR A 65 21.25 4.77 -12.94
CA THR A 65 20.62 5.38 -14.15
C THR A 65 19.65 4.44 -14.89
N GLY A 66 19.07 3.47 -14.18
CA GLY A 66 18.18 2.45 -14.74
C GLY A 66 16.73 2.67 -14.33
N LYS A 67 15.80 2.07 -15.08
CA LYS A 67 14.37 2.04 -14.74
C LYS A 67 14.16 1.46 -13.34
N ALA A 68 13.37 2.13 -12.51
CA ALA A 68 13.02 1.68 -11.16
C ALA A 68 12.60 0.20 -11.12
N CYS A 69 13.12 -0.54 -10.15
CA CYS A 69 12.78 -1.94 -9.95
C CYS A 69 11.42 -2.02 -9.23
N GLY A 70 10.46 -2.73 -9.80
CA GLY A 70 9.13 -2.80 -9.20
C GLY A 70 8.19 -3.77 -9.88
N VAL A 71 7.04 -3.97 -9.24
CA VAL A 71 5.90 -4.74 -9.71
C VAL A 71 4.79 -3.75 -10.08
N ASP A 72 4.52 -3.63 -11.37
CA ASP A 72 3.43 -2.81 -11.91
C ASP A 72 2.36 -3.70 -12.54
N PHE A 73 1.09 -3.31 -12.41
CA PHE A 73 -0.02 -3.94 -13.11
C PHE A 73 -0.48 -3.04 -14.25
N GLU A 74 -0.64 -3.63 -15.43
CA GLU A 74 -0.88 -2.87 -16.65
C GLU A 74 -2.04 -3.46 -17.43
N VAL A 75 -3.05 -2.63 -17.71
CA VAL A 75 -4.17 -2.94 -18.57
C VAL A 75 -3.90 -2.30 -19.93
N ARG A 76 -3.85 -3.14 -20.97
CA ARG A 76 -3.71 -2.70 -22.37
C ARG A 76 -4.98 -3.04 -23.14
N ALA A 77 -5.56 -2.04 -23.77
CA ALA A 77 -6.55 -2.23 -24.82
C ALA A 77 -5.91 -1.81 -26.15
N PHE A 78 -6.08 -2.60 -27.20
CA PHE A 78 -5.57 -2.27 -28.52
C PHE A 78 -6.48 -2.84 -29.60
N CYS A 79 -6.59 -2.14 -30.73
CA CYS A 79 -7.28 -2.64 -31.91
C CYS A 79 -6.27 -3.34 -32.83
N ALA A 80 -6.46 -4.63 -33.12
CA ALA A 80 -5.68 -5.35 -34.10
C ALA A 80 -6.60 -6.13 -35.05
N ARG A 81 -6.19 -6.26 -36.32
CA ARG A 81 -6.98 -6.93 -37.36
C ARG A 81 -6.81 -8.44 -37.32
N THR A 82 -5.68 -8.93 -36.83
CA THR A 82 -5.38 -10.36 -36.65
C THR A 82 -4.69 -10.61 -35.30
N VAL A 83 -4.86 -11.80 -34.75
CA VAL A 83 -4.36 -12.18 -33.41
C VAL A 83 -2.82 -12.24 -33.34
N GLU A 84 -2.16 -12.45 -34.49
CA GLU A 84 -0.71 -12.69 -34.62
C GLU A 84 0.08 -11.45 -35.04
N GLU A 85 -0.58 -10.32 -35.31
CA GLU A 85 0.11 -9.10 -35.73
C GLU A 85 0.96 -8.57 -34.56
N LYS A 86 2.29 -8.71 -34.68
CA LYS A 86 3.22 -8.12 -33.72
C LYS A 86 2.94 -6.61 -33.65
N ILE A 87 2.63 -6.16 -32.45
CA ILE A 87 2.37 -4.77 -32.08
C ILE A 87 3.62 -3.92 -32.42
N HIS A 88 3.67 -3.31 -33.60
CA HIS A 88 4.75 -2.42 -34.02
C HIS A 88 4.55 -1.03 -33.41
N LYS A 89 5.55 -0.52 -32.68
CA LYS A 89 5.49 0.77 -31.96
C LYS A 89 5.05 1.98 -32.81
N ARG A 90 5.24 2.00 -34.13
CA ARG A 90 4.80 3.13 -34.98
C ARG A 90 3.31 3.14 -35.35
N ASN A 91 2.69 1.96 -35.49
CA ASN A 91 1.27 1.85 -35.88
C ASN A 91 0.36 1.44 -34.70
N SER A 92 0.93 0.83 -33.65
CA SER A 92 0.21 0.46 -32.43
C SER A 92 -0.12 1.64 -31.53
N VAL A 93 0.72 2.68 -31.53
CA VAL A 93 0.55 3.83 -30.63
C VAL A 93 -0.73 4.61 -30.94
N LEU A 94 -1.18 4.60 -32.21
CA LEU A 94 -2.38 5.33 -32.62
C LEU A 94 -3.71 4.70 -32.15
N ASN A 95 -3.74 3.42 -31.74
CA ASN A 95 -4.96 2.71 -31.35
C ASN A 95 -4.80 1.82 -30.11
N SER A 96 -3.83 2.12 -29.22
CA SER A 96 -3.64 1.37 -27.98
C SER A 96 -3.76 2.26 -26.76
N VAL A 97 -4.64 1.90 -25.83
CA VAL A 97 -4.80 2.56 -24.53
C VAL A 97 -4.08 1.72 -23.48
N ARG A 98 -3.22 2.37 -22.70
CA ARG A 98 -2.42 1.75 -21.64
C ARG A 98 -2.72 2.40 -20.30
N LEU A 99 -3.21 1.61 -19.34
CA LEU A 99 -3.53 2.07 -18.00
C LEU A 99 -2.71 1.29 -16.97
N VAL A 100 -1.99 1.99 -16.09
CA VAL A 100 -1.20 1.36 -15.02
C VAL A 100 -2.00 1.38 -13.71
N ILE A 101 -2.56 0.23 -13.34
CA ILE A 101 -3.34 0.03 -12.12
C ILE A 101 -2.44 -0.40 -10.96
N ARG A 102 -2.93 -0.23 -9.73
CA ARG A 102 -2.23 -0.67 -8.51
C ARG A 102 -3.01 -1.77 -7.80
N LYS A 103 -2.31 -2.82 -7.38
CA LYS A 103 -2.85 -3.81 -6.44
C LYS A 103 -2.39 -3.42 -5.04
N VAL A 104 -3.33 -3.02 -4.19
CA VAL A 104 -3.07 -2.66 -2.78
C VAL A 104 -3.58 -3.78 -1.88
N GLN A 105 -2.82 -4.10 -0.82
CA GLN A 105 -3.28 -4.99 0.24
C GLN A 105 -3.82 -4.18 1.40
N TYR A 106 -5.06 -4.47 1.79
CA TYR A 106 -5.67 -3.87 2.97
C TYR A 106 -5.41 -4.69 4.23
N ALA A 107 -5.43 -4.01 5.36
CA ALA A 107 -5.26 -4.62 6.67
C ALA A 107 -6.29 -5.74 6.94
N PRO A 108 -5.88 -6.87 7.56
CA PRO A 108 -6.83 -7.83 8.10
C PRO A 108 -7.74 -7.20 9.17
N GLU A 109 -8.94 -7.76 9.35
CA GLU A 109 -9.93 -7.25 10.32
C GLU A 109 -9.54 -7.49 11.78
N LYS A 110 -8.78 -8.55 12.05
CA LYS A 110 -8.37 -8.89 13.40
C LYS A 110 -6.96 -8.37 13.64
N PRO A 111 -6.76 -7.36 14.51
CA PRO A 111 -5.43 -7.01 14.96
C PRO A 111 -4.85 -8.19 15.73
N GLY A 112 -3.59 -8.53 15.49
CA GLY A 112 -2.91 -9.55 16.26
C GLY A 112 -2.37 -9.02 17.61
N PRO A 113 -1.68 -9.87 18.38
CA PRO A 113 -1.22 -9.53 19.73
C PRO A 113 -0.17 -8.42 19.73
N GLN A 114 -0.10 -7.67 20.82
CA GLN A 114 0.91 -6.62 20.99
C GLN A 114 2.32 -7.22 20.92
N PRO A 115 3.19 -6.72 20.03
CA PRO A 115 4.56 -7.20 19.95
C PRO A 115 5.35 -6.66 21.14
N MET A 116 6.04 -7.56 21.83
CA MET A 116 6.89 -7.28 22.98
C MET A 116 8.17 -8.09 22.83
N VAL A 117 9.31 -7.47 23.16
CA VAL A 117 10.59 -8.16 23.15
C VAL A 117 11.47 -7.63 24.28
N GLU A 118 12.20 -8.53 24.92
CA GLU A 118 13.13 -8.20 25.99
C GLU A 118 14.52 -8.75 25.68
N THR A 119 15.54 -8.08 26.21
CA THR A 119 16.91 -8.54 26.14
C THR A 119 17.66 -8.13 27.41
N THR A 120 18.56 -9.00 27.84
CA THR A 120 19.41 -8.78 29.00
C THR A 120 20.86 -8.85 28.56
N ARG A 121 21.64 -7.80 28.86
CA ARG A 121 23.07 -7.78 28.57
C ARG A 121 23.89 -7.61 29.85
N SER A 122 24.82 -8.53 30.06
CA SER A 122 25.90 -8.38 31.03
C SER A 122 27.11 -7.70 30.37
N PHE A 123 27.84 -6.89 31.14
CA PHE A 123 29.05 -6.21 30.66
C PHE A 123 30.28 -6.84 31.30
N LEU A 124 31.39 -6.91 30.55
CA LEU A 124 32.68 -7.28 31.14
C LEU A 124 32.98 -6.31 32.29
N MET A 125 33.39 -6.84 33.46
CA MET A 125 33.63 -6.10 34.70
C MET A 125 32.38 -5.54 35.42
N SER A 126 31.19 -6.08 35.15
CA SER A 126 30.00 -5.84 35.99
C SER A 126 29.30 -7.16 36.27
N ASP A 127 29.10 -7.49 37.54
CA ASP A 127 28.40 -8.71 37.98
C ASP A 127 26.87 -8.60 37.83
N ARG A 128 26.39 -7.46 37.33
CA ARG A 128 24.97 -7.15 37.17
C ARG A 128 24.66 -6.78 35.73
N SER A 129 23.42 -7.03 35.32
CA SER A 129 22.97 -6.87 33.94
C SER A 129 22.18 -5.57 33.70
N LEU A 130 22.13 -5.17 32.44
CA LEU A 130 21.21 -4.16 31.91
C LEU A 130 20.09 -4.90 31.17
N HIS A 131 18.87 -4.72 31.63
CA HIS A 131 17.68 -5.29 31.00
C HIS A 131 16.96 -4.21 30.21
N LEU A 132 16.66 -4.50 28.95
CA LEU A 132 15.91 -3.65 28.03
C LEU A 132 14.70 -4.43 27.55
N GLU A 133 13.55 -3.86 27.81
CA GLU A 133 12.25 -4.33 27.38
C GLU A 133 11.62 -3.25 26.49
N ALA A 134 11.03 -3.65 25.38
CA ALA A 134 10.27 -2.75 24.54
C ALA A 134 8.99 -3.43 24.04
N SER A 135 7.93 -2.66 23.89
CA SER A 135 6.64 -3.11 23.37
C SER A 135 5.97 -2.04 22.51
N LEU A 136 5.11 -2.48 21.59
CA LEU A 136 4.25 -1.59 20.80
C LEU A 136 2.80 -1.68 21.27
N ASP A 137 2.02 -0.62 21.07
CA ASP A 137 0.60 -0.60 21.42
C ASP A 137 -0.26 -1.48 20.50
N LYS A 138 0.19 -1.71 19.25
CA LYS A 138 -0.49 -2.52 18.23
C LYS A 138 0.53 -3.29 17.39
N GLU A 139 0.09 -4.40 16.78
CA GLU A 139 0.89 -5.08 15.74
C GLU A 139 0.70 -4.42 14.36
N LEU A 140 -0.50 -3.90 14.09
CA LEU A 140 -0.88 -3.32 12.81
C LEU A 140 -1.13 -1.82 12.96
N TYR A 141 -0.49 -1.05 12.07
CA TYR A 141 -0.67 0.39 11.95
C TYR A 141 -1.08 0.77 10.54
N TYR A 142 -1.83 1.85 10.43
CA TYR A 142 -2.16 2.46 9.15
C TYR A 142 -1.11 3.49 8.72
N HIS A 143 -1.02 3.74 7.40
CA HIS A 143 -0.19 4.83 6.88
C HIS A 143 -0.61 6.16 7.49
N GLY A 144 0.35 6.92 8.01
CA GLY A 144 0.11 8.20 8.71
C GLY A 144 -0.30 8.08 10.18
N GLU A 145 -0.54 6.87 10.69
CA GLU A 145 -0.83 6.65 12.11
C GLU A 145 0.46 6.74 12.95
N PRO A 146 0.43 7.43 14.11
CA PRO A 146 1.56 7.46 15.04
C PRO A 146 1.76 6.11 15.73
N ILE A 147 3.00 5.65 15.79
CA ILE A 147 3.40 4.39 16.45
C ILE A 147 3.89 4.69 17.86
N SER A 148 3.26 4.10 18.88
CA SER A 148 3.69 4.25 20.28
C SER A 148 4.62 3.11 20.68
N VAL A 149 5.83 3.47 21.10
CA VAL A 149 6.89 2.53 21.49
C VAL A 149 7.16 2.69 22.98
N ASN A 150 6.74 1.71 23.77
CA ASN A 150 7.05 1.66 25.19
C ASN A 150 8.46 1.12 25.36
N VAL A 151 9.31 1.85 26.08
CA VAL A 151 10.69 1.43 26.38
C VAL A 151 10.87 1.39 27.89
N HIS A 152 11.15 0.21 28.40
CA HIS A 152 11.43 -0.05 29.80
C HIS A 152 12.87 -0.55 29.96
N VAL A 153 13.64 0.13 30.80
CA VAL A 153 15.06 -0.17 31.04
C VAL A 153 15.26 -0.38 32.53
N THR A 154 15.70 -1.58 32.91
CA THR A 154 16.13 -1.87 34.27
C THR A 154 17.64 -1.99 34.30
N ASN A 155 18.31 -0.93 34.77
CA ASN A 155 19.76 -0.87 34.80
C ASN A 155 20.30 -1.30 36.16
N ASN A 156 20.57 -2.60 36.33
CA ASN A 156 21.25 -3.09 37.52
C ASN A 156 22.79 -2.99 37.40
N SER A 157 23.31 -2.65 36.22
CA SER A 157 24.75 -2.60 35.94
C SER A 157 25.42 -1.37 36.57
N THR A 158 26.75 -1.35 36.53
CA THR A 158 27.58 -0.19 36.93
C THR A 158 27.73 0.85 35.80
N LYS A 159 27.19 0.59 34.62
CA LYS A 159 27.34 1.44 33.42
C LYS A 159 26.14 2.40 33.33
N THR A 160 26.34 3.55 32.70
CA THR A 160 25.29 4.55 32.46
C THR A 160 24.81 4.48 31.02
N VAL A 161 23.50 4.50 30.79
CA VAL A 161 22.93 4.69 29.45
C VAL A 161 22.99 6.19 29.14
N LYS A 162 23.63 6.57 28.04
CA LYS A 162 23.82 7.98 27.66
C LYS A 162 22.66 8.55 26.87
N ARG A 163 22.01 7.72 26.06
CA ARG A 163 20.91 8.10 25.17
C ARG A 163 20.15 6.88 24.67
N VAL A 164 18.92 7.12 24.27
CA VAL A 164 18.02 6.13 23.67
C VAL A 164 17.75 6.55 22.23
N LYS A 165 18.00 5.65 21.27
CA LYS A 165 17.71 5.84 19.85
C LYS A 165 16.60 4.91 19.42
N ILE A 166 15.50 5.45 18.91
CA ILE A 166 14.38 4.71 18.36
C ILE A 166 14.39 4.93 16.85
N SER A 167 14.24 3.86 16.07
CA SER A 167 14.16 3.98 14.61
C SER A 167 13.17 2.99 14.02
N VAL A 168 12.24 3.49 13.21
CA VAL A 168 11.39 2.68 12.35
C VAL A 168 12.17 2.39 11.07
N ARG A 169 12.33 1.12 10.71
CA ARG A 169 13.11 0.68 9.55
C ARG A 169 12.22 -0.14 8.62
N GLN A 170 12.26 0.22 7.35
CA GLN A 170 11.72 -0.57 6.27
C GLN A 170 12.81 -1.50 5.73
N TYR A 171 12.47 -2.77 5.58
CA TYR A 171 13.27 -3.79 4.93
C TYR A 171 12.55 -4.20 3.65
N ALA A 172 13.26 -4.13 2.53
CA ALA A 172 12.76 -4.57 1.24
C ALA A 172 13.68 -5.68 0.70
N ASP A 173 13.17 -6.91 0.74
CA ASP A 173 13.86 -8.10 0.26
C ASP A 173 13.42 -8.40 -1.18
N ILE A 174 14.35 -8.30 -2.11
CA ILE A 174 14.14 -8.70 -3.50
C ILE A 174 14.37 -10.20 -3.60
N CYS A 175 13.35 -10.95 -4.02
CA CYS A 175 13.39 -12.40 -4.18
C CYS A 175 13.14 -12.83 -5.63
N LEU A 176 13.65 -12.06 -6.60
CA LEU A 176 13.57 -12.38 -8.03
C LEU A 176 14.84 -13.10 -8.50
N PHE A 177 15.55 -12.54 -9.49
CA PHE A 177 16.75 -13.12 -10.11
C PHE A 177 18.03 -12.85 -9.33
N SER A 178 18.05 -11.80 -8.50
CA SER A 178 19.12 -11.47 -7.58
C SER A 178 18.50 -11.21 -6.23
N THR A 179 19.05 -11.84 -5.19
CA THR A 179 18.64 -11.61 -3.82
C THR A 179 19.39 -10.42 -3.25
N ALA A 180 18.66 -9.33 -3.01
CA ALA A 180 19.18 -8.12 -2.40
C ALA A 180 18.24 -7.66 -1.30
N GLN A 181 18.81 -7.18 -0.20
CA GLN A 181 18.06 -6.60 0.91
C GLN A 181 18.40 -5.12 1.03
N TYR A 182 17.38 -4.28 0.91
CA TYR A 182 17.48 -2.86 1.19
C TYR A 182 16.95 -2.58 2.59
N LYS A 183 17.65 -1.71 3.32
CA LYS A 183 17.31 -1.34 4.68
C LYS A 183 17.32 0.17 4.81
N CYS A 184 16.13 0.74 5.02
CA CYS A 184 15.94 2.18 5.04
C CYS A 184 15.28 2.62 6.35
N PRO A 185 15.91 3.50 7.16
CA PRO A 185 15.24 4.09 8.30
C PRO A 185 14.19 5.09 7.80
N VAL A 186 12.92 4.89 8.12
CA VAL A 186 11.79 5.73 7.67
C VAL A 186 11.34 6.74 8.73
N ALA A 187 11.65 6.50 10.00
CA ALA A 187 11.49 7.48 11.07
C ALA A 187 12.55 7.23 12.12
N GLN A 188 13.12 8.27 12.71
CA GLN A 188 14.12 8.15 13.75
C GLN A 188 13.90 9.24 14.79
N GLU A 189 14.06 8.86 16.05
CA GLU A 189 14.03 9.75 17.19
C GLU A 189 15.20 9.39 18.11
N GLU A 190 15.99 10.39 18.47
CA GLU A 190 17.12 10.24 19.38
C GLU A 190 16.87 11.14 20.59
N ALA A 191 16.77 10.52 21.76
CA ALA A 191 16.53 11.21 23.01
C ALA A 191 17.75 11.07 23.92
N ASP A 192 18.21 12.20 24.48
CA ASP A 192 19.28 12.24 25.48
C ASP A 192 18.79 11.84 26.88
N ASP A 193 17.86 10.87 26.94
CA ASP A 193 17.39 10.27 28.17
C ASP A 193 18.50 9.38 28.76
N GLN A 194 18.97 9.75 29.94
CA GLN A 194 20.03 9.04 30.65
C GLN A 194 19.45 8.09 31.70
N VAL A 195 20.03 6.90 31.80
CA VAL A 195 19.67 5.91 32.83
C VAL A 195 20.89 5.64 33.68
N SER A 196 20.86 6.14 34.92
CA SER A 196 21.93 5.98 35.89
C SER A 196 22.11 4.53 36.32
N PRO A 197 23.28 4.15 36.84
CA PRO A 197 23.50 2.83 37.43
C PRO A 197 22.50 2.54 38.55
N SER A 198 22.04 1.28 38.65
CA SER A 198 21.07 0.82 39.66
C SER A 198 19.73 1.59 39.66
N SER A 199 19.27 2.04 38.48
CA SER A 199 17.98 2.74 38.32
C SER A 199 17.11 2.12 37.22
N THR A 200 15.81 2.38 37.29
CA THR A 200 14.85 1.99 36.25
C THR A 200 14.39 3.22 35.47
N PHE A 201 14.05 3.02 34.22
CA PHE A 201 13.56 4.05 33.31
C PHE A 201 12.40 3.49 32.49
N CYS A 202 11.32 4.25 32.38
CA CYS A 202 10.16 3.88 31.56
C CYS A 202 9.68 5.14 30.84
N LYS A 203 9.60 5.09 29.50
CA LYS A 203 9.11 6.18 28.67
C LYS A 203 8.47 5.65 27.40
N VAL A 204 7.44 6.34 26.94
CA VAL A 204 6.76 6.07 25.68
C VAL A 204 7.25 7.07 24.65
N TYR A 205 7.68 6.58 23.49
CA TYR A 205 8.08 7.39 22.34
C TYR A 205 7.06 7.25 21.22
N THR A 206 6.91 8.29 20.39
CA THR A 206 5.91 8.30 19.32
C THR A 206 6.55 8.67 17.99
N LEU A 207 6.54 7.72 17.04
CA LEU A 207 7.13 7.91 15.72
C LEU A 207 6.07 7.76 14.64
N THR A 208 6.08 8.65 13.64
CA THR A 208 5.14 8.59 12.51
C THR A 208 5.93 8.36 11.20
N PRO A 209 5.90 7.14 10.62
CA PRO A 209 6.61 6.86 9.37
C PRO A 209 5.85 7.46 8.17
N MET A 210 6.33 8.59 7.66
CA MET A 210 5.72 9.29 6.52
C MET A 210 6.64 9.35 5.31
N LEU A 211 6.10 9.20 4.10
CA LEU A 211 6.89 9.33 2.86
C LEU A 211 7.47 10.74 2.68
N THR A 212 6.76 11.79 3.10
CA THR A 212 7.18 13.20 2.95
C THR A 212 8.58 13.47 3.48
N ASN A 213 8.95 12.84 4.60
CA ASN A 213 10.24 13.04 5.27
C ASN A 213 11.36 12.16 4.70
N ASN A 214 11.04 11.28 3.74
CA ASN A 214 11.93 10.22 3.25
C ASN A 214 12.07 10.21 1.73
N ARG A 215 11.55 11.21 1.01
CA ARG A 215 11.52 11.26 -0.46
C ARG A 215 12.89 11.17 -1.13
N GLU A 216 13.94 11.59 -0.45
CA GLU A 216 15.30 11.60 -0.98
C GLU A 216 16.08 10.30 -0.68
N LYS A 217 15.48 9.37 0.08
CA LYS A 217 16.19 8.16 0.52
C LYS A 217 16.22 7.10 -0.57
N ARG A 218 17.43 6.64 -0.91
CA ARG A 218 17.66 5.50 -1.80
C ARG A 218 17.09 4.20 -1.23
N GLY A 219 16.62 3.31 -2.12
CA GLY A 219 16.27 1.93 -1.76
C GLY A 219 14.99 1.80 -0.94
N LEU A 220 14.20 2.88 -0.87
CA LEU A 220 12.90 2.91 -0.22
C LEU A 220 11.86 2.21 -1.10
N ALA A 221 11.09 1.30 -0.53
CA ALA A 221 9.97 0.66 -1.19
C ALA A 221 8.71 1.52 -1.05
N LEU A 222 8.06 1.79 -2.18
CA LEU A 222 6.86 2.60 -2.32
C LEU A 222 5.73 1.76 -2.92
N ASP A 223 4.49 2.10 -2.63
CA ASP A 223 3.32 1.44 -3.24
C ASP A 223 2.96 1.99 -4.64
N GLY A 224 3.72 2.97 -5.12
CA GLY A 224 3.51 3.69 -6.37
C GLY A 224 4.78 4.38 -6.85
N LYS A 225 4.63 5.29 -7.81
CA LYS A 225 5.75 6.06 -8.35
C LYS A 225 5.90 7.35 -7.56
N LEU A 226 7.13 7.70 -7.19
CA LEU A 226 7.43 8.90 -6.39
C LEU A 226 6.82 10.21 -6.95
N LYS A 227 6.57 10.29 -8.26
CA LYS A 227 5.95 11.44 -8.92
C LYS A 227 4.45 11.64 -8.66
N HIS A 228 3.74 10.60 -8.21
CA HIS A 228 2.31 10.69 -7.96
C HIS A 228 2.03 11.12 -6.52
N GLU A 229 1.05 12.02 -6.35
CA GLU A 229 0.64 12.56 -5.06
C GLU A 229 0.10 11.50 -4.10
N ASP A 230 -0.61 10.50 -4.63
CA ASP A 230 -1.22 9.40 -3.90
C ASP A 230 -0.25 8.22 -3.63
N THR A 231 1.06 8.48 -3.63
CA THR A 231 2.07 7.46 -3.33
C THR A 231 2.41 7.49 -1.84
N ASN A 232 2.45 6.31 -1.23
CA ASN A 232 2.84 6.10 0.16
C ASN A 232 4.05 5.15 0.25
N LEU A 233 4.51 4.94 1.47
CA LEU A 233 5.44 3.85 1.76
C LEU A 233 4.77 2.52 1.38
N ALA A 234 5.55 1.56 0.86
CA ALA A 234 5.00 0.25 0.51
C ALA A 234 4.40 -0.43 1.75
N SER A 235 3.21 -1.03 1.60
CA SER A 235 2.58 -1.77 2.70
C SER A 235 3.34 -3.07 2.99
N SER A 236 3.31 -3.54 4.23
CA SER A 236 3.89 -4.83 4.63
C SER A 236 3.30 -5.96 3.80
N THR A 237 4.16 -6.86 3.31
CA THR A 237 3.74 -8.02 2.53
C THR A 237 3.32 -9.15 3.45
N ILE A 238 2.03 -9.51 3.46
CA ILE A 238 1.54 -10.66 4.22
C ILE A 238 1.67 -11.91 3.37
N VAL A 239 2.57 -12.82 3.75
CA VAL A 239 2.77 -14.11 3.09
C VAL A 239 1.88 -15.15 3.78
N LYS A 240 0.84 -15.63 3.10
CA LYS A 240 -0.01 -16.72 3.63
C LYS A 240 0.70 -18.07 3.60
N ASP A 241 1.45 -18.35 2.52
CA ASP A 241 2.21 -19.59 2.33
C ASP A 241 3.66 -19.30 1.96
N MET A 242 4.58 -19.77 2.79
CA MET A 242 6.01 -19.45 2.70
C MET A 242 6.75 -20.22 1.57
N SER A 243 6.06 -21.12 0.87
CA SER A 243 6.63 -21.98 -0.18
C SER A 243 6.95 -21.26 -1.49
N ASN A 244 6.34 -20.10 -1.76
CA ASN A 244 6.46 -19.37 -3.04
C ASN A 244 6.99 -17.94 -2.88
N LYS A 245 8.02 -17.72 -2.03
CA LYS A 245 8.59 -16.37 -1.82
C LYS A 245 9.08 -15.71 -3.11
N GLU A 246 9.61 -16.50 -4.04
CA GLU A 246 10.16 -16.00 -5.31
C GLU A 246 9.07 -15.39 -6.22
N VAL A 247 7.84 -15.87 -6.10
CA VAL A 247 6.68 -15.38 -6.87
C VAL A 247 6.23 -13.99 -6.40
N LEU A 248 6.60 -13.60 -5.17
CA LEU A 248 6.17 -12.35 -4.55
C LEU A 248 7.05 -11.15 -4.92
N GLY A 249 8.16 -11.35 -5.63
CA GLY A 249 8.98 -10.28 -6.16
C GLY A 249 9.74 -9.49 -5.10
N ILE A 250 9.10 -8.50 -4.48
CA ILE A 250 9.67 -7.63 -3.45
C ILE A 250 8.85 -7.77 -2.18
N LEU A 251 9.47 -8.30 -1.13
CA LEU A 251 8.87 -8.48 0.19
C LEU A 251 9.22 -7.29 1.07
N VAL A 252 8.20 -6.57 1.53
CA VAL A 252 8.37 -5.41 2.40
C VAL A 252 7.99 -5.78 3.82
N SER A 253 8.87 -5.48 4.78
CA SER A 253 8.61 -5.63 6.21
C SER A 253 9.11 -4.43 7.00
N TYR A 254 8.49 -4.17 8.15
CA TYR A 254 8.87 -3.05 9.01
C TYR A 254 9.26 -3.55 10.39
N ARG A 255 10.24 -2.86 10.99
CA ARG A 255 10.65 -3.11 12.37
C ARG A 255 10.94 -1.80 13.09
N VAL A 256 10.50 -1.71 14.33
CA VAL A 256 10.96 -0.69 15.28
C VAL A 256 12.23 -1.21 15.94
N LYS A 257 13.33 -0.46 15.84
CA LYS A 257 14.58 -0.76 16.53
C LYS A 257 14.78 0.25 17.67
N VAL A 258 14.86 -0.27 18.89
CA VAL A 258 15.25 0.49 20.08
C VAL A 258 16.71 0.18 20.38
N LYS A 259 17.54 1.20 20.52
CA LYS A 259 18.98 1.09 20.77
C LYS A 259 19.40 1.98 21.93
N LEU A 260 19.90 1.37 22.99
CA LEU A 260 20.53 2.03 24.13
C LEU A 260 22.02 2.22 23.86
N VAL A 261 22.49 3.45 23.96
CA VAL A 261 23.92 3.77 23.86
C VAL A 261 24.50 3.80 25.27
N VAL A 262 25.39 2.85 25.56
CA VAL A 262 25.92 2.65 26.92
C VAL A 262 27.32 3.25 27.03
N SER A 263 27.60 3.95 28.13
CA SER A 263 28.91 4.55 28.39
C SER A 263 30.00 3.47 28.50
N ARG A 264 31.05 3.53 27.67
CA ARG A 264 32.20 2.61 27.77
C ARG A 264 31.77 1.12 27.79
N GLY A 265 30.77 0.78 26.99
CA GLY A 265 30.22 -0.57 26.81
C GLY A 265 29.60 -0.71 25.42
N GLY A 266 29.31 -1.93 24.99
CA GLY A 266 28.63 -2.17 23.71
C GLY A 266 27.15 -1.78 23.76
N ASP A 267 26.64 -1.18 22.69
CA ASP A 267 25.24 -0.76 22.59
C ASP A 267 24.27 -1.95 22.69
N VAL A 268 23.17 -1.79 23.43
CA VAL A 268 22.10 -2.80 23.54
C VAL A 268 20.99 -2.42 22.58
N SER A 269 20.48 -3.36 21.80
CA SER A 269 19.35 -3.07 20.92
C SER A 269 18.41 -4.24 20.76
N VAL A 270 17.13 -3.92 20.59
CA VAL A 270 16.07 -4.87 20.25
C VAL A 270 15.33 -4.40 18.99
N GLU A 271 14.71 -5.33 18.27
CA GLU A 271 13.89 -5.04 17.09
C GLU A 271 12.51 -5.69 17.26
N LEU A 272 11.45 -4.91 17.10
CA LEU A 272 10.06 -5.36 17.13
C LEU A 272 9.46 -5.31 15.72
N PRO A 273 8.97 -6.43 15.17
CA PRO A 273 8.25 -6.42 13.91
C PRO A 273 6.86 -5.79 14.08
N PHE A 274 6.38 -5.12 13.03
CA PHE A 274 5.00 -4.67 12.93
C PHE A 274 4.55 -4.63 11.47
N VAL A 275 3.24 -4.49 11.27
CA VAL A 275 2.57 -4.50 9.97
C VAL A 275 2.07 -3.09 9.65
N LEU A 276 2.51 -2.51 8.52
CA LEU A 276 2.07 -1.20 8.04
C LEU A 276 1.21 -1.37 6.80
N MET A 277 -0.07 -0.98 6.81
CA MET A 277 -0.99 -1.24 5.70
C MET A 277 -1.99 -0.11 5.45
N HIS A 278 -2.74 -0.21 4.35
CA HIS A 278 -3.88 0.68 4.11
C HIS A 278 -5.11 0.23 4.91
N PRO A 279 -5.92 1.17 5.42
CA PRO A 279 -7.21 0.85 6.00
C PRO A 279 -8.13 0.28 4.93
N LYS A 280 -8.95 -0.70 5.31
CA LYS A 280 -10.00 -1.19 4.41
C LYS A 280 -10.91 -0.02 4.05
N PRO A 281 -11.25 0.17 2.77
CA PRO A 281 -12.31 1.11 2.42
C PRO A 281 -13.57 0.68 3.16
N SER A 282 -14.20 1.59 3.89
CA SER A 282 -15.48 1.29 4.50
C SER A 282 -16.49 1.04 3.39
N ASP A 283 -17.19 -0.09 3.43
CA ASP A 283 -18.43 -0.31 2.67
C ASP A 283 -19.51 0.60 3.25
N GLN A 284 -19.32 1.92 3.14
CA GLN A 284 -20.40 2.87 3.35
C GLN A 284 -21.31 2.73 2.13
N HIS A 285 -22.32 1.87 2.27
CA HIS A 285 -23.61 2.20 1.71
C HIS A 285 -23.88 3.66 2.06
N ILE A 286 -24.07 4.49 1.05
CA ILE A 286 -24.48 5.88 1.19
C ILE A 286 -25.91 5.88 1.74
N SER A 287 -26.09 5.53 3.00
CA SER A 287 -27.30 5.85 3.76
C SER A 287 -27.12 7.28 4.24
N ARG A 288 -27.44 8.22 3.36
CA ARG A 288 -27.58 9.64 3.67
C ARG A 288 -28.44 9.78 4.94
N PRO A 289 -28.06 10.61 5.92
CA PRO A 289 -28.89 10.86 7.09
C PRO A 289 -30.22 11.46 6.62
N GLN A 290 -31.33 10.84 7.03
CA GLN A 290 -32.67 11.40 6.88
C GLN A 290 -32.68 12.76 7.57
N SER A 291 -32.65 13.82 6.78
CA SER A 291 -33.01 15.16 7.25
C SER A 291 -34.49 15.11 7.62
N ALA A 292 -34.79 15.15 8.91
CA ALA A 292 -36.13 15.39 9.41
C ALA A 292 -36.62 16.73 8.84
N VAL A 293 -37.70 16.70 8.08
CA VAL A 293 -38.45 17.89 7.65
C VAL A 293 -39.45 18.19 8.76
N PRO A 294 -39.56 19.43 9.27
CA PRO A 294 -40.60 19.79 10.22
C PRO A 294 -41.96 19.88 9.52
N GLU A 295 -42.97 19.36 10.20
CA GLU A 295 -44.38 19.33 9.80
C GLU A 295 -44.89 20.74 9.47
N THR A 296 -45.64 20.86 8.38
CA THR A 296 -46.51 22.02 8.15
C THR A 296 -47.83 21.52 7.58
N ASP A 297 -48.90 21.79 8.32
CA ASP A 297 -50.30 21.46 8.05
C ASP A 297 -50.83 22.13 6.76
N ALA A 298 -51.45 21.36 5.86
CA ALA A 298 -52.55 21.77 4.99
C ALA A 298 -53.22 20.54 4.30
N PRO A 299 -54.52 20.59 3.97
CA PRO A 299 -55.38 19.41 3.92
C PRO A 299 -55.35 18.64 2.60
N VAL A 300 -55.62 17.35 2.73
CA VAL A 300 -55.80 16.33 1.71
C VAL A 300 -56.98 16.68 0.80
N ASP A 301 -56.76 16.64 -0.51
CA ASP A 301 -57.83 16.43 -1.48
C ASP A 301 -57.56 15.17 -2.31
N THR A 302 -58.53 14.27 -2.27
CA THR A 302 -58.52 12.93 -2.86
C THR A 302 -58.79 12.98 -4.36
N ASN A 303 -57.90 12.33 -5.14
CA ASN A 303 -58.13 11.57 -6.39
C ASN A 303 -57.16 11.93 -7.51
N LEU A 304 -56.04 11.20 -7.60
CA LEU A 304 -55.42 10.78 -8.85
C LEU A 304 -54.48 9.61 -8.55
N ILE A 305 -54.96 8.39 -8.78
CA ILE A 305 -54.11 7.22 -8.93
C ILE A 305 -53.59 7.27 -10.37
N GLU A 306 -52.38 7.79 -10.58
CA GLU A 306 -51.57 7.51 -11.76
C GLU A 306 -50.36 6.69 -11.33
N PHE A 307 -50.39 5.40 -11.68
CA PHE A 307 -49.23 4.53 -11.65
C PHE A 307 -48.30 4.91 -12.82
N GLU A 308 -47.41 5.88 -12.60
CA GLU A 308 -46.31 6.15 -13.54
C GLU A 308 -44.95 6.10 -12.83
N THR A 309 -44.40 4.89 -12.81
CA THR A 309 -43.01 4.53 -13.13
C THR A 309 -42.02 5.67 -13.40
N ASN A 310 -41.62 6.46 -12.40
CA ASN A 310 -40.57 7.46 -12.61
C ASN A 310 -39.67 7.76 -11.40
N ASN A 311 -39.31 6.75 -10.62
CA ASN A 311 -38.32 6.90 -9.53
C ASN A 311 -36.89 6.51 -9.95
N PHE A 312 -36.51 6.65 -11.22
CA PHE A 312 -35.27 6.07 -11.78
C PHE A 312 -34.25 7.06 -12.37
N SER A 313 -34.22 8.33 -11.96
CA SER A 313 -33.39 9.30 -12.70
C SER A 313 -32.76 10.45 -11.91
N GLN A 314 -32.46 10.30 -10.62
CA GLN A 314 -31.73 11.36 -9.89
C GLN A 314 -30.48 10.98 -9.09
N ASP A 315 -30.09 9.69 -9.02
CA ASP A 315 -28.92 9.29 -8.21
C ASP A 315 -27.65 8.88 -9.01
N ASP A 316 -27.67 8.94 -10.34
CA ASP A 316 -26.60 8.31 -11.16
C ASP A 316 -25.93 9.24 -12.18
N ASP A 317 -25.53 10.44 -11.75
CA ASP A 317 -24.66 11.31 -12.55
C ASP A 317 -23.21 10.81 -12.51
N PHE A 318 -22.85 9.92 -13.43
CA PHE A 318 -21.43 9.59 -13.64
C PHE A 318 -20.64 10.83 -14.04
N VAL A 319 -19.65 11.19 -13.23
CA VAL A 319 -18.58 12.14 -13.55
C VAL A 319 -17.40 11.36 -14.12
N PHE A 320 -17.01 11.68 -15.36
CA PHE A 320 -15.83 11.07 -15.97
C PHE A 320 -14.60 11.91 -15.65
N GLU A 321 -13.60 11.27 -15.08
CA GLU A 321 -12.31 11.88 -14.77
C GLU A 321 -11.20 11.20 -15.57
N ASP A 322 -10.09 11.91 -15.76
CA ASP A 322 -8.91 11.33 -16.40
C ASP A 322 -8.28 10.26 -15.49
N PHE A 323 -7.77 9.18 -16.09
CA PHE A 323 -7.02 8.15 -15.37
C PHE A 323 -5.62 8.62 -14.97
N ALA A 324 -5.11 9.68 -15.61
CA ALA A 324 -3.82 10.27 -15.27
C ALA A 324 -3.79 10.70 -13.80
N ARG A 325 -2.86 10.11 -13.03
CA ARG A 325 -2.69 10.45 -11.62
C ARG A 325 -2.13 11.86 -11.46
N LEU A 326 -2.64 12.57 -10.46
CA LEU A 326 -2.13 13.88 -10.08
C LEU A 326 -0.64 13.80 -9.76
N ARG A 327 0.15 14.65 -10.43
CA ARG A 327 1.58 14.79 -10.20
C ARG A 327 1.83 15.73 -9.02
N LEU A 328 2.85 15.41 -8.23
CA LEU A 328 3.32 16.30 -7.18
C LEU A 328 3.88 17.59 -7.79
N LYS A 329 3.44 18.73 -7.25
CA LYS A 329 3.97 20.05 -7.62
C LYS A 329 5.46 20.13 -7.26
N GLY A 330 6.32 20.46 -8.23
CA GLY A 330 7.73 20.79 -8.01
C GLY A 330 8.77 19.71 -8.32
N MET A 331 8.39 18.55 -8.88
CA MET A 331 9.37 17.57 -9.39
C MET A 331 9.76 17.94 -10.84
N LYS A 332 11.07 18.00 -11.14
CA LYS A 332 11.57 18.22 -12.50
C LYS A 332 11.14 17.05 -13.40
N ASP A 333 10.74 17.39 -14.62
CA ASP A 333 10.45 16.42 -15.67
C ASP A 333 11.73 15.66 -16.01
N ASP A 334 11.80 14.38 -15.64
CA ASP A 334 12.67 13.46 -16.36
C ASP A 334 12.01 13.20 -17.72
N GLU A 335 12.73 13.48 -18.81
CA GLU A 335 12.28 13.45 -20.23
C GLU A 335 11.80 12.08 -20.75
N ASP A 336 11.37 11.16 -19.89
CA ASP A 336 10.95 9.80 -20.27
C ASP A 336 9.43 9.65 -20.50
N ASP A 337 8.62 10.68 -20.24
CA ASP A 337 7.17 10.67 -20.51
C ASP A 337 6.80 11.30 -21.88
N HIS A 338 7.77 11.66 -22.73
CA HIS A 338 7.48 11.98 -24.13
C HIS A 338 7.37 10.70 -24.95
N PHE A 339 6.20 10.06 -24.97
CA PHE A 339 5.66 9.40 -26.17
C PHE A 339 4.16 9.17 -25.96
N CYS A 340 3.38 10.13 -26.48
CA CYS A 340 1.95 10.02 -26.77
C CYS A 340 1.68 8.87 -27.73
#